data_AF-A0A1I6VTL7-F1
#
_entry.id   AF-A0A1I6VTL7-F1
#
_cell.length_a   1.000
_cell.length_b   1.000
_cell.length_c   1.000
_cell.angle_alpha   90.00
_cell.angle_beta   90.00
_cell.angle_gamma   90.00
#
_symmetry.space_group_name_H-M   'P 1'
#
loop_
_entity.id
_entity.type
_entity.pdbx_description
1 polymer ?
#
loop_
_entity_poly.entity_id
_entity_poly.type
_entity_poly.pdbx_seq_one_letter_code
_entity_poly.pdbx_strand_id
1 'polypeptide(L)'
;MHTTTEYLIWDKIVKSARQRVDIKDYGEKAESIAPEILDQLILHIIVAFASGEDHQTISTNLHNELQHIGIEVYEETIDKIISDKHVVFSAEIYATYLTFSMLEDGYTEQEVLGYVTDLLDSPKIH
;
A
#
# COMPACT_ATOMS: atom_id res chain seq x y z
N MET A 1 1.90 17.64 -14.58
CA MET A 1 2.43 16.40 -13.98
C MET A 1 2.63 15.44 -15.12
N HIS A 2 3.88 15.06 -15.43
CA HIS A 2 4.13 13.97 -16.37
C HIS A 2 3.71 12.68 -15.67
N THR A 3 2.68 12.00 -16.17
CA THR A 3 2.34 10.63 -15.75
C THR A 3 3.42 9.71 -16.29
N THR A 4 4.49 9.54 -15.51
CA THR A 4 5.55 8.55 -15.77
C THR A 4 4.97 7.15 -15.59
N THR A 5 5.49 6.15 -16.30
CA THR A 5 4.96 4.77 -16.23
C THR A 5 5.06 4.21 -14.82
N GLU A 6 6.09 4.62 -14.06
CA GLU A 6 6.23 4.39 -12.62
C GLU A 6 4.97 4.75 -11.82
N TYR A 7 4.34 5.90 -12.08
CA TYR A 7 3.10 6.29 -11.40
C TYR A 7 1.97 5.28 -11.65
N LEU A 8 1.88 4.74 -12.87
CA LEU A 8 0.84 3.76 -13.22
C LEU A 8 1.05 2.42 -12.50
N ILE A 9 2.29 2.04 -12.22
CA ILE A 9 2.60 0.84 -11.43
C ILE A 9 2.04 1.00 -10.02
N TRP A 10 2.40 2.09 -9.35
CA TRP A 10 1.96 2.36 -7.98
C TRP A 10 0.45 2.56 -7.89
N ASP A 11 -0.14 3.30 -8.83
CA ASP A 11 -1.59 3.50 -8.92
C ASP A 11 -2.34 2.16 -9.08
N LYS A 12 -1.81 1.23 -9.87
CA LYS A 12 -2.40 -0.11 -10.04
C LYS A 12 -2.39 -0.90 -8.73
N ILE A 13 -1.26 -0.92 -8.03
CA ILE A 13 -1.10 -1.62 -6.76
C ILE A 13 -2.06 -1.06 -5.70
N VAL A 14 -2.06 0.26 -5.52
CA VAL A 14 -2.91 0.94 -4.53
C VAL A 14 -4.40 0.73 -4.84
N LYS A 15 -4.81 0.88 -6.11
CA LYS A 15 -6.20 0.63 -6.50
C LYS A 15 -6.65 -0.81 -6.26
N SER A 16 -5.76 -1.77 -6.45
CA SER A 16 -6.04 -3.17 -6.13
C SER A 16 -6.27 -3.34 -4.62
N ALA A 17 -5.34 -2.87 -3.78
CA ALA A 17 -5.49 -2.92 -2.32
C ALA A 17 -6.73 -2.18 -1.80
N ARG A 18 -7.03 -1.00 -2.36
CA ARG A 18 -8.17 -0.17 -1.95
C ARG A 18 -9.51 -0.88 -2.04
N GLN A 19 -9.68 -1.81 -2.99
CA GLN A 19 -10.90 -2.61 -3.11
C GLN A 19 -11.14 -3.54 -1.91
N ARG A 20 -10.10 -3.80 -1.11
CA ARG A 20 -10.14 -4.70 0.06
C ARG A 20 -10.14 -3.95 1.40
N VAL A 21 -10.31 -2.63 1.37
CA VAL A 21 -10.33 -1.77 2.55
C VAL A 21 -11.74 -1.25 2.80
N ASP A 22 -12.28 -1.47 4.01
CA ASP A 22 -13.43 -0.72 4.50
C ASP A 22 -12.94 0.50 5.28
N ILE A 23 -13.31 1.71 4.84
CA ILE A 23 -12.94 2.95 5.50
C ILE A 23 -13.44 2.99 6.95
N LYS A 24 -14.48 2.23 7.28
CA LYS A 24 -15.02 2.11 8.64
C LYS A 24 -14.07 1.42 9.61
N ASP A 25 -13.15 0.58 9.12
CA ASP A 25 -12.15 -0.10 9.95
C ASP A 25 -11.16 0.90 10.58
N TYR A 26 -11.09 2.11 10.03
CA TYR A 26 -10.21 3.20 10.50
C TYR A 26 -10.91 4.12 11.52
N GLY A 27 -12.15 3.82 11.89
CA GLY A 27 -12.94 4.54 12.91
C GLY A 27 -13.80 5.68 12.36
N GLU A 28 -14.62 6.29 13.22
CA GLU A 28 -15.65 7.28 12.82
C GLU A 28 -15.06 8.54 12.16
N LYS A 29 -13.80 8.89 12.46
CA LYS A 29 -13.11 10.03 11.81
C LYS A 29 -12.57 9.69 10.43
N ALA A 30 -12.47 8.41 10.06
CA ALA A 30 -11.91 7.99 8.79
C ALA A 30 -12.74 8.42 7.59
N GLU A 31 -14.06 8.57 7.75
CA GLU A 31 -14.94 9.10 6.69
C GLU A 31 -14.62 10.55 6.32
N SER A 32 -13.89 11.28 7.18
CA SER A 32 -13.40 12.63 6.90
C SER A 32 -12.03 12.69 6.23
N ILE A 33 -11.35 11.54 6.10
CA ILE A 33 -10.04 11.45 5.45
C ILE A 33 -10.23 11.59 3.95
N ALA A 34 -9.45 12.50 3.34
CA ALA A 34 -9.46 12.67 1.91
C ALA A 34 -9.06 11.35 1.21
N PRO A 35 -9.75 10.94 0.13
CA PRO A 35 -9.42 9.75 -0.66
C PRO A 35 -7.93 9.58 -0.97
N GLU A 36 -7.24 10.66 -1.25
CA GLU A 36 -5.83 10.72 -1.62
C GLU A 36 -4.92 10.38 -0.43
N ILE A 37 -5.31 10.78 0.79
CA ILE A 37 -4.59 10.45 2.03
C ILE A 37 -4.73 8.96 2.31
N LEU A 38 -5.92 8.39 2.11
CA LEU A 38 -6.14 6.95 2.28
C LEU A 38 -5.28 6.14 1.30
N ASP A 39 -5.23 6.54 0.03
CA ASP A 39 -4.40 5.90 -0.98
C ASP A 39 -2.91 5.93 -0.60
N GLN A 40 -2.45 7.05 -0.04
CA GLN A 40 -1.08 7.19 0.46
C GLN A 40 -0.80 6.28 1.65
N LEU A 41 -1.71 6.19 2.63
CA LEU A 41 -1.57 5.28 3.77
C LEU A 41 -1.49 3.82 3.33
N ILE A 42 -2.35 3.43 2.38
CA ILE A 42 -2.33 2.08 1.80
C ILE A 42 -0.98 1.81 1.14
N LEU A 43 -0.47 2.75 0.34
CA LEU A 43 0.83 2.62 -0.31
C LEU A 43 1.94 2.43 0.71
N HIS A 44 1.99 3.25 1.77
CA HIS A 44 3.02 3.18 2.79
C HIS A 44 2.98 1.84 3.56
N ILE A 45 1.80 1.33 3.89
CA ILE A 45 1.64 0.00 4.51
C ILE A 45 2.24 -1.08 3.59
N ILE A 46 1.87 -1.08 2.32
CA ILE A 46 2.31 -2.10 1.36
C ILE A 46 3.82 -2.04 1.15
N VAL A 47 4.38 -0.84 0.96
CA VAL A 47 5.81 -0.62 0.75
C VAL A 47 6.63 -1.04 1.96
N ALA A 48 6.18 -0.70 3.17
CA ALA A 48 6.90 -1.06 4.39
C ALA A 48 6.92 -2.58 4.59
N PHE A 49 5.79 -3.27 4.36
CA PHE A 49 5.77 -4.74 4.39
C PHE A 49 6.65 -5.36 3.30
N ALA A 50 6.61 -4.84 2.07
CA ALA A 50 7.44 -5.34 0.98
C ALA A 50 8.95 -5.12 1.22
N SER A 51 9.30 -4.10 2.00
CA SER A 51 10.68 -3.80 2.43
C SER A 51 11.12 -4.64 3.64
N GLY A 52 10.24 -5.48 4.20
CA GLY A 52 10.54 -6.33 5.35
C GLY A 52 10.51 -5.61 6.69
N GLU A 53 9.86 -4.44 6.78
CA GLU A 53 9.68 -3.76 8.07
C GLU A 53 8.78 -4.59 9.00
N ASP A 54 9.09 -4.57 10.30
CA ASP A 54 8.25 -5.20 11.30
C ASP A 54 7.00 -4.37 11.59
N HIS A 55 5.97 -5.05 12.09
CA HIS A 55 4.68 -4.44 12.40
C HIS A 55 4.81 -3.20 13.32
N GLN A 56 5.70 -3.25 14.31
CA GLN A 56 5.85 -2.17 15.29
C GLN A 56 6.42 -0.91 14.63
N THR A 57 7.37 -1.08 13.72
CA THR A 57 7.98 0.01 12.96
C THR A 57 6.95 0.64 12.03
N ILE A 58 6.18 -0.17 11.32
CA ILE A 58 5.09 0.29 10.43
C ILE A 58 4.06 1.09 11.24
N SER A 59 3.63 0.56 12.38
CA SER A 59 2.64 1.22 13.25
C SER A 59 3.12 2.58 13.74
N THR A 60 4.36 2.65 14.22
CA THR A 60 4.98 3.89 14.68
C THR A 60 5.07 4.92 13.56
N ASN A 61 5.49 4.50 12.36
CA ASN A 61 5.64 5.38 11.21
C ASN A 61 4.29 5.94 10.76
N LEU A 62 3.27 5.09 10.60
CA LEU A 62 1.92 5.53 10.22
C LEU A 62 1.29 6.47 11.26
N HIS A 63 1.47 6.18 12.55
CA HIS A 63 0.99 7.07 13.61
C HIS A 63 1.62 8.46 13.48
N ASN A 64 2.93 8.54 13.29
CA ASN A 64 3.63 9.81 13.12
C ASN A 64 3.18 10.57 11.87
N GLU A 65 2.95 9.87 10.76
CA GLU A 65 2.47 10.47 9.51
C GLU A 65 1.06 11.06 9.65
N LEU A 66 0.13 10.29 10.24
CA LEU A 66 -1.23 10.74 10.52
C LEU A 66 -1.23 11.96 11.44
N GLN A 67 -0.41 11.92 12.49
CA GLN A 67 -0.26 13.06 13.40
C GLN A 67 0.31 14.29 12.69
N HIS A 68 1.27 14.10 11.77
CA HIS A 68 1.88 15.20 11.01
C HIS A 68 0.86 15.92 10.10
N ILE A 69 -0.10 15.18 9.54
CA ILE A 69 -1.18 15.73 8.71
C ILE A 69 -2.41 16.17 9.52
N GLY A 70 -2.32 16.17 10.85
CA GLY A 70 -3.35 16.68 11.76
C GLY A 70 -4.49 15.69 12.04
N ILE A 71 -4.31 14.40 11.73
CA ILE A 71 -5.26 13.35 12.07
C ILE A 71 -4.80 12.70 13.37
N GLU A 72 -5.52 12.98 14.45
CA GLU A 72 -5.31 12.30 15.73
C GLU A 72 -5.99 10.92 15.72
N VAL A 73 -5.17 9.88 15.72
CA VAL A 73 -5.59 8.48 15.82
C VAL A 73 -4.91 7.85 17.03
N TYR A 74 -5.64 7.04 17.79
CA TYR A 74 -5.05 6.28 18.88
C TYR A 74 -4.11 5.19 18.35
N GLU A 75 -2.97 4.99 19.01
CA GLU A 75 -1.96 3.98 18.65
C GLU A 75 -2.59 2.57 18.49
N GLU A 76 -3.49 2.19 19.41
CA GLU A 76 -4.23 0.91 19.34
C GLU A 76 -5.08 0.75 18.07
N THR A 77 -5.53 1.84 17.46
CA THR A 77 -6.29 1.81 16.21
C THR A 77 -5.37 1.52 15.03
N ILE A 78 -4.16 2.07 15.02
CA ILE A 78 -3.15 1.83 13.99
C ILE A 78 -2.70 0.36 14.00
N ASP A 79 -2.40 -0.17 15.19
CA ASP A 79 -2.07 -1.59 15.35
C ASP A 79 -3.18 -2.50 14.81
N LYS A 80 -4.44 -2.19 15.12
CA LYS A 80 -5.60 -2.93 14.60
C LYS A 80 -5.69 -2.86 13.08
N ILE A 81 -5.53 -1.65 12.52
CA ILE A 81 -5.54 -1.43 11.07
C ILE A 81 -4.51 -2.30 10.38
N ILE A 82 -3.28 -2.39 10.90
CA ILE A 82 -2.16 -3.10 10.26
C ILE A 82 -2.22 -4.61 10.51
N SER A 83 -2.88 -5.04 11.59
CA SER A 83 -2.80 -6.42 12.13
C SER A 83 -3.02 -7.52 11.10
N ASP A 84 -3.94 -7.34 10.17
CA ASP A 84 -4.30 -8.31 9.14
C ASP A 84 -3.78 -7.94 7.74
N LYS A 85 -3.19 -6.75 7.57
CA LYS A 85 -2.88 -6.19 6.23
C LYS A 85 -1.75 -6.91 5.53
N HIS A 86 -0.83 -7.53 6.27
CA HIS A 86 0.17 -8.43 5.70
C HIS A 86 -0.46 -9.64 4.97
N VAL A 87 -1.67 -10.07 5.36
CA VAL A 87 -2.43 -11.13 4.69
C VAL A 87 -3.34 -10.55 3.62
N VAL A 88 -4.13 -9.51 3.97
CA VAL A 88 -5.13 -8.90 3.08
C VAL A 88 -4.49 -8.31 1.82
N PHE A 89 -3.30 -7.71 1.96
CA PHE A 89 -2.54 -7.13 0.86
C PHE A 89 -1.42 -8.04 0.36
N SER A 90 -1.45 -9.34 0.66
CA SER A 90 -0.35 -10.27 0.29
C SER A 90 0.02 -10.22 -1.20
N ALA A 91 -0.97 -10.11 -2.10
CA ALA A 91 -0.75 -9.97 -3.53
C ALA A 91 -0.07 -8.63 -3.88
N GLU A 92 -0.50 -7.53 -3.28
CA GLU A 92 0.06 -6.20 -3.50
C GLU A 92 1.45 -6.05 -2.90
N ILE A 93 1.69 -6.61 -1.71
CA ILE A 93 3.01 -6.66 -1.08
C ILE A 93 3.98 -7.42 -1.98
N TYR A 94 3.55 -8.56 -2.53
CA TYR A 94 4.36 -9.31 -3.48
C TYR A 94 4.60 -8.54 -4.80
N ALA A 95 3.59 -7.86 -5.34
CA ALA A 95 3.71 -7.02 -6.52
C ALA A 95 4.69 -5.85 -6.31
N THR A 96 4.67 -5.23 -5.13
CA THR A 96 5.60 -4.16 -4.74
C THR A 96 7.01 -4.68 -4.59
N TYR A 97 7.20 -5.83 -3.93
CA TYR A 97 8.49 -6.48 -3.82
C TYR A 97 9.08 -6.79 -5.21
N LEU A 98 8.28 -7.37 -6.12
CA LEU A 98 8.69 -7.64 -7.49
C LEU A 98 9.02 -6.36 -8.26
N THR A 99 8.22 -5.31 -8.09
CA THR A 99 8.50 -4.00 -8.69
C THR A 99 9.89 -3.50 -8.30
N PHE A 100 10.24 -3.53 -7.01
CA PHE A 100 11.58 -3.13 -6.56
C PHE A 100 12.68 -4.00 -7.15
N SER A 101 12.53 -5.32 -7.08
CA SER A 101 13.53 -6.26 -7.61
C SER A 101 13.75 -6.10 -9.12
N MET A 102 12.68 -5.96 -9.90
CA MET A 102 12.77 -5.84 -11.35
C MET A 102 13.38 -4.50 -11.77
N LEU A 103 13.03 -3.41 -11.11
CA LEU A 103 13.65 -2.11 -11.38
C LEU A 103 15.14 -2.12 -11.03
N GLU A 104 15.54 -2.79 -9.94
CA GLU A 104 16.94 -2.98 -9.57
C GLU A 104 17.71 -3.84 -10.59
N ASP A 105 17.06 -4.87 -11.13
CA ASP A 105 17.60 -5.74 -12.19
C ASP A 105 17.66 -5.04 -13.58
N GLY A 106 17.17 -3.81 -13.69
CA GLY A 106 17.26 -2.99 -14.90
C GLY A 106 16.13 -3.21 -15.91
N TYR A 107 15.01 -3.82 -15.50
CA TYR A 107 13.80 -3.89 -16.31
C TYR A 107 13.20 -2.50 -16.52
N THR A 108 12.52 -2.33 -17.64
CA THR A 108 11.82 -1.07 -17.93
C THR A 108 10.52 -0.98 -17.13
N GLU A 109 10.11 0.25 -16.77
CA GLU A 109 8.83 0.49 -16.09
C GLU A 109 7.63 -0.12 -16.84
N GLN A 110 7.69 -0.22 -18.18
CA GLN A 110 6.64 -0.83 -19.01
C GLN A 110 6.55 -2.34 -18.80
N GLU A 111 7.69 -3.03 -18.72
CA GLU A 111 7.74 -4.47 -18.44
C GLU A 111 7.18 -4.74 -17.03
N VAL A 112 7.64 -3.97 -16.04
CA VAL A 112 7.17 -4.09 -14.66
C VAL A 112 5.66 -3.86 -14.56
N LEU A 113 5.13 -2.81 -15.22
CA LEU A 113 3.69 -2.56 -15.27
C LEU A 113 2.90 -3.73 -15.86
N GLY A 114 3.42 -4.38 -16.91
CA GLY A 114 2.83 -5.57 -17.50
C GLY A 114 2.72 -6.71 -16.48
N TYR A 115 3.82 -7.03 -15.80
CA TYR A 115 3.83 -8.08 -14.77
C TYR A 115 2.90 -7.79 -13.60
N VAL A 116 2.93 -6.57 -13.07
CA VAL A 116 2.06 -6.15 -11.96
C VAL A 116 0.59 -6.24 -12.37
N THR A 117 0.27 -5.83 -13.60
CA THR A 117 -1.11 -5.92 -14.13
C THR A 117 -1.57 -7.37 -14.20
N ASP A 118 -0.75 -8.24 -14.80
CA ASP A 118 -1.08 -9.66 -14.93
C ASP A 118 -1.24 -10.35 -13.57
N LEU A 119 -0.36 -10.04 -12.62
CA LEU A 119 -0.38 -10.58 -11.26
C LEU A 119 -1.67 -10.19 -10.50
N LEU A 120 -2.06 -8.92 -10.58
CA LEU A 120 -3.19 -8.39 -9.80
C LEU A 120 -4.55 -8.64 -10.47
N ASP A 121 -4.63 -8.64 -11.81
CA ASP A 121 -5.90 -8.85 -12.54
C ASP A 121 -6.21 -10.32 -12.80
N SER A 122 -5.21 -11.19 -12.78
CA SER A 122 -5.37 -12.63 -13.05
C SER A 122 -4.38 -13.45 -12.24
N PRO A 123 -4.58 -13.55 -10.91
CA PRO A 123 -3.70 -14.31 -10.04
C PRO A 123 -3.67 -15.77 -10.49
N LYS A 124 -2.62 -16.14 -11.23
CA LYS A 124 -2.32 -17.53 -11.54
C LYS A 124 -1.78 -18.14 -10.26
N ILE A 125 -2.59 -18.99 -9.63
CA ILE A 125 -2.16 -19.87 -8.56
C ILE A 125 -1.04 -20.74 -9.16
N HIS A 126 0.20 -20.51 -8.77
CA HIS A 126 1.32 -21.40 -9.03
C HIS A 126 1.59 -22.25 -7.79
#